data_AF-A0A923DHQ8-F1
#
_entry.id   AF-A0A923DHQ8-F1
#
_cell.length_a   1.000
_cell.length_b   1.000
_cell.length_c   1.000
_cell.angle_alpha   90.00
_cell.angle_beta   90.00
_cell.angle_gamma   90.00
#
_symmetry.space_group_name_H-M   'P 1'
#
loop_
_entity.id
_entity.type
_entity.pdbx_description
1 polymer ?
#
loop_
_entity_poly.entity_id
_entity_poly.type
_entity_poly.pdbx_seq_one_letter_code
_entity_poly.pdbx_strand_id
1 'polypeptide(L)'
;MIRKSEYFELTGKYLDAELSKAEVRDFETQMETDSELADELGLHLDVQQALAESDVIKLREKLNQIVQNQAEKEMTGIFNSFNFGLSEEFSSHKNLGNLPSTDLQNIAHSFP
;
A
#
# COMPACT_ATOMS: atom_id res chain seq x y z
N MET A 1 -34.54 -22.96 -11.11
CA MET A 1 -34.23 -21.81 -11.98
C MET A 1 -33.95 -20.62 -11.07
N ILE A 2 -32.68 -20.26 -10.98
CA ILE A 2 -32.18 -19.10 -10.24
C ILE A 2 -32.76 -17.84 -10.91
N ARG A 3 -33.16 -16.84 -10.10
CA ARG A 3 -33.65 -15.56 -10.64
C ARG A 3 -32.48 -14.70 -11.07
N LYS A 4 -32.62 -14.01 -12.20
CA LYS A 4 -31.61 -13.05 -12.70
C LYS A 4 -31.19 -11.99 -11.67
N SER A 5 -32.11 -11.59 -10.79
CA SER A 5 -31.81 -10.66 -9.69
C SER A 5 -30.77 -11.18 -8.68
N GLU A 6 -30.55 -12.50 -8.64
CA GLU A 6 -29.67 -13.17 -7.69
C GLU A 6 -28.31 -13.52 -8.32
N TYR A 7 -28.11 -13.27 -9.62
CA TYR A 7 -26.90 -13.71 -10.32
C TYR A 7 -25.64 -13.05 -9.74
N PHE A 8 -25.70 -11.77 -9.42
CA PHE A 8 -24.59 -11.05 -8.79
C PHE A 8 -24.20 -11.63 -7.42
N GLU A 9 -25.17 -11.87 -6.54
CA GLU A 9 -24.89 -12.40 -5.20
C GLU A 9 -24.40 -13.85 -5.26
N LEU A 10 -24.98 -14.63 -6.17
CA LEU A 10 -24.65 -16.05 -6.33
C LEU A 10 -23.27 -16.26 -6.96
N THR A 11 -22.90 -15.45 -7.96
CA THR A 11 -21.55 -15.48 -8.55
C THR A 11 -20.49 -15.10 -7.53
N GLY A 12 -20.76 -14.11 -6.67
CA GLY A 12 -19.89 -13.77 -5.54
C GLY A 12 -19.67 -14.95 -4.59
N LYS A 13 -20.77 -15.55 -4.07
CA LYS A 13 -20.69 -16.72 -3.20
C LYS A 13 -20.01 -17.92 -3.85
N TYR A 14 -20.18 -18.10 -5.16
CA TYR A 14 -19.51 -19.14 -5.93
C TYR A 14 -17.99 -18.93 -5.97
N LEU A 15 -17.54 -17.70 -6.26
CA LEU A 15 -16.11 -17.34 -6.28
C LEU A 15 -15.46 -17.41 -4.89
N ASP A 16 -16.21 -17.04 -3.84
CA ASP A 16 -15.76 -17.09 -2.45
C ASP A 16 -15.84 -18.50 -1.84
N ALA A 17 -16.28 -19.51 -2.61
CA ALA A 17 -16.49 -20.89 -2.19
C ALA A 17 -17.43 -21.05 -0.97
N GLU A 18 -18.40 -20.14 -0.85
CA GLU A 18 -19.41 -20.13 0.23
C GLU A 18 -20.64 -20.99 -0.10
N LEU A 19 -20.76 -21.47 -1.34
CA LEU A 19 -21.87 -22.32 -1.76
C LEU A 19 -21.70 -23.76 -1.30
N SER A 20 -22.81 -24.40 -0.94
CA SER A 20 -22.82 -25.84 -0.65
C SER A 20 -22.60 -26.66 -1.93
N LYS A 21 -22.18 -27.92 -1.77
CA LYS A 21 -21.97 -28.84 -2.90
C LYS A 21 -23.22 -29.05 -3.78
N ALA A 22 -24.41 -28.92 -3.21
CA ALA A 22 -25.65 -29.03 -3.97
C ALA A 22 -25.87 -27.77 -4.82
N GLU A 23 -25.70 -26.59 -4.22
CA GLU A 23 -25.86 -25.29 -4.88
C GLU A 23 -24.82 -25.08 -5.98
N VAL A 24 -23.57 -25.52 -5.78
CA VAL A 24 -22.54 -25.49 -6.82
C VAL A 24 -22.96 -26.29 -8.05
N ARG A 25 -23.49 -27.51 -7.86
CA ARG A 25 -23.95 -28.33 -8.99
C ARG A 25 -25.13 -27.72 -9.72
N ASP A 26 -26.07 -27.14 -8.98
CA ASP A 26 -27.22 -26.45 -9.57
C ASP A 26 -26.78 -25.20 -10.34
N PHE A 27 -25.80 -24.46 -9.80
CA PHE A 27 -25.19 -23.30 -10.44
C PHE A 27 -24.46 -23.68 -11.73
N GLU A 28 -23.58 -24.68 -11.70
CA GLU A 28 -22.86 -25.20 -12.88
C GLU A 28 -23.82 -25.68 -13.96
N THR A 29 -24.85 -26.44 -13.57
CA THR A 29 -25.88 -26.92 -14.51
C THR A 29 -26.64 -25.76 -15.15
N GLN A 30 -26.96 -24.71 -14.37
CA GLN A 30 -27.65 -23.54 -14.90
C GLN A 30 -26.73 -22.71 -15.80
N MET A 31 -25.44 -22.60 -15.47
CA MET A 31 -24.43 -21.89 -16.26
C MET A 31 -24.20 -22.53 -17.64
N GLU A 32 -24.34 -23.86 -17.77
CA GLU A 32 -24.31 -24.54 -19.09
C GLU A 32 -25.51 -24.16 -19.98
N THR A 33 -26.64 -23.81 -19.37
CA THR A 33 -27.89 -23.53 -20.08
C THR A 33 -28.17 -22.04 -20.27
N ASP A 34 -27.63 -21.19 -19.41
CA ASP A 34 -27.90 -19.74 -19.37
C ASP A 34 -26.60 -18.95 -19.55
N SER A 35 -26.43 -18.40 -20.75
CA SER A 35 -25.29 -17.55 -21.11
C SER A 35 -25.20 -16.30 -20.25
N GLU A 36 -26.32 -15.75 -19.75
CA GLU A 36 -26.28 -14.52 -18.96
C GLU A 36 -25.62 -14.74 -17.59
N LEU A 37 -25.77 -15.93 -17.01
CA LEU A 37 -25.12 -16.29 -15.75
C LEU A 37 -23.61 -16.49 -15.94
N ALA A 38 -23.21 -17.07 -17.07
CA ALA A 38 -21.80 -17.19 -17.44
C ALA A 38 -21.16 -15.82 -17.70
N ASP A 39 -21.89 -14.92 -18.37
CA ASP A 39 -21.42 -13.55 -18.63
C ASP A 39 -21.23 -12.75 -17.33
N GLU A 40 -22.14 -12.90 -16.36
CA GLU A 40 -22.02 -12.26 -15.04
C GLU A 40 -20.78 -12.77 -14.28
N LEU A 41 -20.53 -14.08 -14.30
CA LEU A 41 -19.33 -14.66 -13.68
C LEU A 41 -18.05 -14.13 -14.34
N GLY A 42 -18.04 -14.03 -15.68
CA GLY A 42 -16.93 -13.47 -16.45
C GLY A 42 -16.67 -12.00 -16.08
N LEU A 43 -17.72 -11.19 -16.01
CA LEU A 43 -17.63 -9.79 -15.59
C LEU A 43 -17.04 -9.65 -14.19
N HIS A 44 -17.47 -10.50 -13.25
CA HIS A 44 -16.96 -10.49 -11.89
C HIS A 44 -15.45 -10.78 -11.85
N LEU A 45 -14.99 -11.78 -12.60
CA LEU A 45 -13.57 -12.13 -12.73
C LEU A 45 -12.76 -10.98 -13.38
N ASP A 46 -13.29 -10.36 -14.42
CA ASP A 46 -12.63 -9.23 -15.10
C ASP A 46 -12.45 -8.04 -14.15
N VAL A 47 -13.47 -7.74 -13.33
CA VAL A 47 -13.40 -6.68 -12.31
C VAL A 47 -12.34 -7.03 -11.26
N GLN A 48 -12.33 -8.27 -10.75
CA GLN A 48 -11.30 -8.70 -9.78
C GLN A 48 -9.90 -8.60 -10.36
N GLN A 49 -9.71 -9.00 -11.62
CA GLN A 49 -8.44 -8.89 -12.32
C GLN A 49 -8.00 -7.43 -12.50
N ALA A 50 -8.93 -6.53 -12.84
CA ALA A 50 -8.64 -5.11 -12.97
C ALA A 50 -8.23 -4.49 -11.62
N LEU A 51 -8.92 -4.85 -10.53
CA LEU A 51 -8.62 -4.41 -9.16
C LEU A 51 -7.28 -4.93 -8.63
N ALA A 52 -6.82 -6.09 -9.10
CA ALA A 52 -5.54 -6.64 -8.69
C ALA A 52 -4.35 -5.76 -9.14
N GLU A 53 -4.56 -4.79 -10.04
CA GLU A 53 -3.56 -3.82 -10.52
C GLU A 53 -2.20 -4.46 -10.85
N SER A 54 -2.22 -5.69 -11.38
CA SER A 54 -1.01 -6.53 -11.44
C SER A 54 0.12 -5.89 -12.24
N ASP A 55 -0.21 -5.07 -13.24
CA ASP A 55 0.75 -4.34 -14.06
C ASP A 55 1.40 -3.18 -13.29
N VAL A 56 0.64 -2.51 -12.42
CA VAL A 56 1.16 -1.45 -11.53
C VAL A 56 2.09 -2.05 -10.49
N ILE A 57 1.71 -3.20 -9.90
CA ILE A 57 2.55 -3.92 -8.93
C ILE A 57 3.87 -4.36 -9.60
N LYS A 58 3.79 -4.99 -10.78
CA LYS A 58 4.99 -5.38 -11.55
C LYS A 58 5.86 -4.18 -11.92
N LEU A 59 5.26 -3.04 -12.27
CA LEU A 59 6.01 -1.82 -12.55
C LEU A 59 6.76 -1.33 -11.30
N ARG A 60 6.10 -1.29 -10.15
CA ARG A 60 6.73 -0.91 -8.87
C ARG A 60 7.87 -1.85 -8.51
N GLU A 61 7.69 -3.16 -8.67
CA GLU A 61 8.74 -4.15 -8.45
C GLU A 61 9.95 -3.92 -9.36
N LYS A 62 9.73 -3.69 -10.66
CA LYS A 62 10.79 -3.36 -11.62
C LYS A 62 11.54 -2.09 -11.24
N LEU A 63 10.83 -1.04 -10.83
CA LEU A 63 11.45 0.21 -10.38
C LEU A 63 12.29 -0.01 -9.11
N ASN A 64 11.78 -0.77 -8.13
CA ASN A 64 12.53 -1.11 -6.92
C ASN A 64 13.79 -1.92 -7.25
N GLN A 65 13.72 -2.88 -8.18
CA GLN A 65 14.89 -3.64 -8.64
C GLN A 65 15.94 -2.73 -9.27
N ILE A 66 15.54 -1.77 -10.11
CA ILE A 66 16.47 -0.80 -10.71
C ILE A 66 17.18 0.02 -9.64
N VAL A 67 16.43 0.53 -8.65
CA VAL A 67 16.97 1.31 -7.52
C VAL A 67 17.97 0.48 -6.70
N GLN A 68 17.63 -0.77 -6.38
CA GLN A 68 18.54 -1.65 -5.63
C GLN A 68 19.82 -1.97 -6.41
N ASN A 69 19.69 -2.26 -7.71
CA ASN A 69 20.83 -2.56 -8.57
C ASN A 69 21.75 -1.33 -8.79
N GLN A 70 21.20 -0.11 -8.75
CA GLN A 70 21.98 1.13 -8.79
C GLN A 70 22.66 1.41 -7.46
N ALA A 71 21.97 1.19 -6.33
CA ALA A 71 22.56 1.33 -5.00
C ALA A 71 23.77 0.40 -4.81
N GLU A 72 23.72 -0.84 -5.29
CA GLU A 72 24.87 -1.77 -5.24
C GLU A 72 26.06 -1.30 -6.09
N LYS A 73 25.81 -0.60 -7.19
CA LYS A 73 26.84 -0.10 -8.11
C LYS A 73 27.45 1.24 -7.67
N GLU A 74 26.72 2.02 -6.88
CA GLU A 74 27.13 3.37 -6.47
C GLU A 74 27.45 3.50 -4.96
N MET A 75 27.25 2.46 -4.13
CA MET A 75 27.53 2.52 -2.68
C MET A 75 29.01 2.75 -2.33
N THR A 76 29.96 2.45 -3.22
CA THR A 76 31.38 2.79 -3.02
C THR A 76 31.73 4.24 -3.42
N GLY A 77 30.91 4.90 -4.24
CA GLY A 77 31.18 6.26 -4.73
C GLY A 77 30.35 7.35 -4.03
N ILE A 78 29.14 7.01 -3.58
CA ILE A 78 28.14 7.98 -3.11
C ILE A 78 28.40 8.47 -1.68
N PHE A 79 28.90 7.62 -0.77
CA PHE A 79 29.15 8.03 0.62
C PHE A 79 30.18 9.17 0.75
N ASN A 80 31.04 9.39 -0.26
CA ASN A 80 31.97 10.52 -0.28
C ASN A 80 31.36 11.82 -0.87
N SER A 81 30.22 11.74 -1.58
CA SER A 81 29.62 12.90 -2.25
C SER A 81 28.46 13.54 -1.47
N PHE A 82 27.91 12.88 -0.46
CA PHE A 82 26.83 13.42 0.39
C PHE A 82 27.29 13.69 1.83
N ASN A 83 28.50 14.19 2.03
CA ASN A 83 28.83 14.91 3.25
C ASN A 83 28.12 16.28 3.21
N PHE A 84 26.79 16.26 3.34
CA PHE A 84 25.95 17.42 3.55
C PHE A 84 26.37 18.03 4.90
N GLY A 85 26.97 19.22 4.86
CA GLY A 85 27.62 19.90 5.97
C GLY A 85 26.68 20.35 7.09
N LEU A 86 25.92 19.43 7.69
CA LEU A 86 25.15 19.67 8.91
C LEU A 86 25.97 19.42 10.18
N SER A 87 27.13 18.78 10.08
CA SER A 87 28.02 18.60 11.24
C SER A 87 28.64 19.91 11.74
N GLU A 88 28.70 20.95 10.90
CA GLU A 88 29.18 22.27 11.32
C GLU A 88 28.11 23.06 12.09
N GLU A 89 26.83 22.91 11.78
CA GLU A 89 25.77 23.75 12.38
C GLU A 89 25.32 23.31 13.79
N PHE A 90 25.53 22.03 14.16
CA PHE A 90 25.26 21.56 15.53
C PHE A 90 26.41 21.85 16.54
N SER A 91 27.58 22.28 16.07
CA SER A 91 28.70 22.62 16.96
C SER A 91 28.51 23.94 17.72
N SER A 92 27.56 24.79 17.28
CA SER A 92 27.31 26.11 17.87
C SER A 92 26.42 26.09 19.12
N HIS A 93 25.79 24.96 19.47
CA HIS A 93 24.94 24.85 20.67
C HIS A 93 25.61 24.03 21.79
N LYS A 94 26.90 24.25 22.05
CA LYS A 94 27.60 23.63 23.20
C LYS A 94 27.99 24.62 24.30
N ASN A 95 27.37 25.79 24.35
CA ASN A 95 27.63 26.80 25.39
C ASN A 95 26.36 27.31 26.11
N LEU A 96 25.37 26.43 26.34
CA LEU A 96 24.28 26.74 27.28
C LEU A 96 24.51 26.19 28.70
N GLY A 97 25.68 25.60 28.96
CA GLY A 97 25.96 24.88 30.20
C GLY A 97 26.43 25.72 31.39
N ASN A 98 26.56 27.06 31.28
CA ASN A 98 27.19 27.85 32.34
C ASN A 98 26.67 29.28 32.49
N LEU A 99 25.37 29.52 32.32
CA LEU A 99 24.79 30.81 32.67
C LEU A 99 24.32 30.81 34.14
N PRO A 100 24.78 31.77 34.99
CA PRO A 100 24.35 31.85 36.38
C PRO A 100 22.83 32.05 36.45
N SER A 101 22.20 31.29 37.34
CA SER A 101 20.75 31.16 37.55
C SER A 101 20.02 32.46 37.95
N THR A 102 20.73 33.58 38.05
CA THR A 102 20.19 34.89 38.43
C THR A 102 19.29 35.51 37.34
N ASP A 103 19.58 35.27 36.06
CA ASP A 103 18.81 35.89 34.96
C ASP A 103 17.47 35.19 34.69
N LEU A 104 17.32 33.91 35.03
CA LEU A 104 16.05 33.20 34.92
C LEU A 104 15.03 33.63 35.99
N GLN A 105 15.51 34.13 37.15
CA GLN A 105 14.61 34.62 38.20
C GLN A 105 14.00 35.99 37.88
N ASN A 106 14.71 36.83 37.12
CA ASN A 106 14.16 38.13 36.68
C ASN A 106 13.08 38.02 35.60
N ILE A 107 13.04 36.92 34.84
CA ILE A 107 12.00 36.69 33.82
C ILE A 107 10.67 36.27 34.48
N ALA A 108 10.72 35.59 35.62
CA ALA A 108 9.52 35.16 36.35
C ALA A 108 8.80 36.33 37.06
N HIS A 109 9.51 37.44 37.32
CA HIS A 109 8.97 38.61 38.04
C HIS A 109 8.55 39.77 37.12
N SER A 110 8.69 39.64 35.80
CA SER A 110 8.36 40.71 34.84
C SER A 110 6.97 40.59 34.20
N PHE A 111 6.11 39.67 34.65
CA PHE A 111 4.74 39.57 34.17
C PHE A 111 3.76 40.15 35.21
N PRO A 112 2.86 41.08 34.81
CA PRO A 112 1.78 41.59 35.67
C PRO A 112 0.75 40.51 36.04
#